data_AF-A0A520TYJ8-F1
#
_entry.id   AF-A0A520TYJ8-F1
#
_cell.length_a   1.000
_cell.length_b   1.000
_cell.length_c   1.000
_cell.angle_alpha   90.00
_cell.angle_beta   90.00
_cell.angle_gamma   90.00
#
_symmetry.space_group_name_H-M   'P 1'
#
loop_
_entity.id
_entity.type
_entity.pdbx_description
1 polymer ?
#
loop_
_entity_poly.entity_id
_entity_poly.type
_entity_poly.pdbx_seq_one_letter_code
_entity_poly.pdbx_strand_id
1 'polypeptide(L)'
;MFINEIDSDTDSVDQLEFIEIKSESPNFSLDGYIIVLFNGSSNGSDSSYLAIDLNGFQTDLNGLFLIGNNNVSPSAQIIVPNNSIQNGADAVGIYQAPLSDFPNSTLATTTNLVDALVYDTSDSDDENLMQLLGVNIQINENENGNKDFESIQRSNNGSYFIDTPTPREVNEGNGVFLNGINFSFDQDFYNEGDQIQINFTTEEALQESITIFFNLEYQNFDSNDYSDIDNVTIQSGEDSASVLIDIIDDEIDEGDEDLMLSLDFQNENFILLNNNQIIRVNDNDFIIADYGTPINPTYANVNNLFSENYYSNLNGLAGEDLIIALKEIISNPELVRAHSYSDIKEILKQADVNPENSNQVWLVYTEQARSKIDFQTTSSNIGKWNREHTFPRSRGGFNNISADSYADGIDQYWQTSIDSLRHANSDAHGIRASDGPENSSRGNKHYGDYNGPTGNLNSFKGDVARSVLFLSLRYNGLDIVDGFPDTVGQLGDLQTILSWNELDPVDDFEKNRNNIIYNWQNNRNPLIDLPEIVNYIWGENYGEVWFDN
;
A
#
# COMPACT_ATOMS: atom_id res chain seq x y z
N MET A 1 -2.83 32.79 18.00
CA MET A 1 -2.92 31.37 17.63
C MET A 1 -1.66 30.71 18.11
N PHE A 2 -1.74 29.51 18.67
CA PHE A 2 -0.60 28.80 19.22
C PHE A 2 -0.80 27.28 19.10
N ILE A 3 0.29 26.53 19.10
CA ILE A 3 0.27 25.06 19.15
C ILE A 3 -0.19 24.66 20.55
N ASN A 4 -1.34 24.01 20.62
CA ASN A 4 -2.05 23.69 21.86
C ASN A 4 -1.66 22.30 22.38
N GLU A 5 -1.58 21.33 21.48
CA GLU A 5 -1.28 19.94 21.82
C GLU A 5 -0.64 19.25 20.62
N ILE A 6 0.26 18.31 20.88
CA ILE A 6 0.80 17.40 19.88
C ILE A 6 0.94 16.02 20.50
N ASP A 7 0.50 15.01 19.76
CA ASP A 7 0.75 13.60 20.03
C ASP A 7 1.51 13.05 18.82
N SER A 8 2.81 12.81 19.00
CA SER A 8 3.72 12.46 17.89
C SER A 8 4.08 10.98 17.83
N ASP A 9 3.78 10.20 18.87
CA ASP A 9 4.15 8.79 18.97
C ASP A 9 3.05 8.03 19.71
N THR A 10 2.41 7.09 19.02
CA THR A 10 1.26 6.36 19.55
C THR A 10 1.47 4.85 19.41
N ASP A 11 0.71 4.05 20.17
CA ASP A 11 0.91 2.60 20.16
C ASP A 11 0.89 1.98 18.74
N SER A 12 1.74 0.98 18.56
CA SER A 12 1.88 0.16 17.35
C SER A 12 2.41 0.85 16.09
N VAL A 13 1.53 1.33 15.21
CA VAL A 13 1.87 1.80 13.84
C VAL A 13 1.45 3.25 13.61
N ASP A 14 1.33 4.00 14.69
CA ASP A 14 1.07 5.44 14.69
C ASP A 14 -0.21 5.82 13.95
N GLN A 15 -1.36 5.46 14.55
CA GLN A 15 -2.69 5.70 13.97
C GLN A 15 -3.51 6.76 14.71
N LEU A 16 -2.94 7.35 15.77
CA LEU A 16 -3.60 8.32 16.64
C LEU A 16 -2.80 9.62 16.78
N GLU A 17 -1.81 9.85 15.93
CA GLU A 17 -0.99 11.07 15.96
C GLU A 17 -1.85 12.29 15.59
N PHE A 18 -1.59 13.42 16.25
CA PHE A 18 -2.25 14.67 15.92
C PHE A 18 -1.47 15.92 16.34
N ILE A 19 -1.86 17.04 15.75
CA ILE A 19 -1.49 18.39 16.12
C ILE A 19 -2.77 19.18 16.33
N GLU A 20 -2.86 19.84 17.47
CA GLU A 20 -3.94 20.75 17.78
C GLU A 20 -3.42 22.18 17.91
N ILE A 21 -4.15 23.12 17.29
CA ILE A 21 -3.91 24.55 17.46
C ILE A 21 -5.07 25.21 18.18
N LYS A 22 -4.77 26.31 18.86
CA LYS A 22 -5.76 27.11 19.57
C LYS A 22 -5.69 28.59 19.21
N SER A 23 -6.86 29.17 18.95
CA SER A 23 -7.04 30.61 18.73
C SER A 23 -7.41 31.34 20.02
N GLU A 24 -7.24 32.66 20.03
CA GLU A 24 -7.61 33.49 21.19
C GLU A 24 -9.14 33.67 21.33
N SER A 25 -9.88 33.43 20.25
CA SER A 25 -11.33 33.52 20.20
C SER A 25 -11.93 32.29 19.53
N PRO A 26 -13.12 31.83 19.92
CA PRO A 26 -13.87 30.80 19.20
C PRO A 26 -14.13 31.18 17.74
N ASN A 27 -14.39 30.19 16.88
CA ASN A 27 -14.77 30.40 15.48
C ASN A 27 -13.80 31.32 14.72
N PHE A 28 -12.50 31.20 15.02
CA PHE A 28 -11.46 32.02 14.38
C PHE A 28 -11.15 31.45 13.00
N SER A 29 -11.28 32.26 11.95
CA SER A 29 -10.92 31.90 10.59
C SER A 29 -9.42 31.62 10.46
N LEU A 30 -9.08 30.48 9.85
CA LEU A 30 -7.71 30.05 9.61
C LEU A 30 -7.21 30.44 8.21
N ASP A 31 -7.95 31.29 7.49
CA ASP A 31 -7.55 31.77 6.17
C ASP A 31 -6.21 32.53 6.22
N GLY A 32 -5.30 32.13 5.33
CA GLY A 32 -3.95 32.67 5.22
C GLY A 32 -2.94 32.08 6.22
N TYR A 33 -3.31 31.03 6.96
CA TYR A 33 -2.41 30.29 7.82
C TYR A 33 -2.11 28.89 7.28
N ILE A 34 -0.91 28.40 7.59
CA ILE A 34 -0.47 27.03 7.29
C ILE A 34 0.20 26.41 8.51
N ILE A 35 0.18 25.08 8.60
CA ILE A 35 1.04 24.29 9.48
C ILE A 35 2.21 23.77 8.67
N VAL A 36 3.42 23.81 9.22
CA VAL A 36 4.63 23.26 8.60
C VAL A 36 5.35 22.36 9.60
N LEU A 37 5.67 21.14 9.18
CA LEU A 37 6.45 20.17 9.94
C LEU A 37 7.87 20.09 9.41
N PHE A 38 8.84 20.07 10.32
CA PHE A 38 10.28 20.08 10.05
C PHE A 38 10.95 18.84 10.62
N ASN A 39 11.91 18.29 9.86
CA ASN A 39 12.70 17.14 10.28
C ASN A 39 14.08 17.61 10.75
N GLY A 40 14.37 17.48 12.05
CA GLY A 40 15.66 17.87 12.64
C GLY A 40 16.72 16.77 12.65
N SER A 41 16.40 15.58 12.12
CA SER A 41 17.44 14.56 11.92
C SER A 41 18.53 15.06 10.96
N SER A 42 19.72 14.44 11.04
CA SER A 42 20.83 14.78 10.13
C SER A 42 20.46 14.63 8.64
N ASN A 43 19.50 13.77 8.30
CA ASN A 43 19.01 13.61 6.93
C ASN A 43 17.97 14.70 6.57
N GLY A 44 17.17 15.12 7.53
CA GLY A 44 16.17 16.19 7.36
C GLY A 44 16.79 17.58 7.26
N SER A 45 17.94 17.80 7.92
CA SER A 45 18.67 19.08 7.89
C SER A 45 17.76 20.28 8.23
N ASP A 46 16.96 20.14 9.28
CA ASP A 46 16.07 21.19 9.82
C ASP A 46 15.08 21.76 8.81
N SER A 47 14.68 20.92 7.85
CA SER A 47 13.90 21.35 6.70
C SER A 47 12.50 20.75 6.70
N SER A 48 11.57 21.46 6.07
CA SER A 48 10.17 21.07 6.00
C SER A 48 9.99 19.76 5.24
N TYR A 49 9.10 18.90 5.72
CA TYR A 49 8.72 17.67 5.00
C TYR A 49 7.22 17.60 4.71
N LEU A 50 6.41 18.40 5.41
CA LEU A 50 4.98 18.52 5.20
C LEU A 50 4.54 19.96 5.47
N ALA A 51 3.68 20.51 4.62
CA ALA A 51 3.00 21.77 4.85
C ALA A 51 1.50 21.59 4.55
N ILE A 52 0.64 22.13 5.41
CA ILE A 52 -0.82 21.93 5.38
C ILE A 52 -1.48 23.30 5.32
N ASP A 53 -2.32 23.51 4.30
CA ASP A 53 -3.10 24.73 4.13
C ASP A 53 -4.36 24.70 5.01
N LEU A 54 -4.61 25.78 5.76
CA LEU A 54 -5.77 25.91 6.65
C LEU A 54 -6.88 26.80 6.07
N ASN A 55 -6.73 27.27 4.82
CA ASN A 55 -7.77 28.04 4.13
C ASN A 55 -9.11 27.31 4.11
N GLY A 56 -10.20 28.05 4.38
CA GLY A 56 -11.56 27.54 4.42
C GLY A 56 -11.97 26.95 5.77
N PHE A 57 -11.04 26.81 6.72
CA PHE A 57 -11.32 26.29 8.04
C PHE A 57 -11.44 27.38 9.10
N GLN A 58 -12.05 27.02 10.23
CA GLN A 58 -12.10 27.83 11.43
C GLN A 58 -11.96 26.95 12.67
N THR A 59 -11.51 27.54 13.77
CA THR A 59 -11.53 26.88 15.08
C THR A 59 -12.96 26.71 15.61
N ASP A 60 -13.16 25.85 16.60
CA ASP A 60 -14.49 25.58 17.16
C ASP A 60 -14.91 26.54 18.29
N LEU A 61 -15.96 26.17 19.05
CA LEU A 61 -16.43 26.92 20.22
C LEU A 61 -15.41 27.04 21.36
N ASN A 62 -14.45 26.12 21.45
CA ASN A 62 -13.32 26.16 22.37
C ASN A 62 -12.10 26.88 21.80
N GLY A 63 -12.18 27.32 20.54
CA GLY A 63 -11.06 27.90 19.80
C GLY A 63 -10.05 26.85 19.34
N LEU A 64 -10.41 25.57 19.29
CA LEU A 64 -9.54 24.45 18.92
C LEU A 64 -9.71 24.07 17.45
N PHE A 65 -8.62 23.60 16.85
CA PHE A 65 -8.61 23.00 15.52
C PHE A 65 -7.62 21.84 15.47
N LEU A 66 -8.10 20.67 15.05
CA LEU A 66 -7.36 19.41 15.10
C LEU A 66 -6.98 18.93 13.70
N ILE A 67 -5.71 18.56 13.55
CA ILE A 67 -5.13 17.89 12.38
C ILE A 67 -4.57 16.59 12.89
N GLY A 68 -4.96 15.44 12.33
CA GLY A 68 -4.51 14.17 12.88
C GLY A 68 -4.87 12.98 12.02
N ASN A 69 -4.52 11.80 12.50
CA ASN A 69 -4.89 10.56 11.82
C ASN A 69 -6.41 10.32 11.87
N ASN A 70 -6.87 9.41 11.02
CA ASN A 70 -8.30 9.13 10.85
C ASN A 70 -8.97 8.56 12.11
N ASN A 71 -8.21 7.86 12.96
CA ASN A 71 -8.73 7.18 14.15
C ASN A 71 -8.68 8.03 15.42
N VAL A 72 -8.17 9.26 15.34
CA VAL A 72 -8.20 10.20 16.46
C VAL A 72 -9.66 10.52 16.80
N SER A 73 -9.99 10.48 18.10
CA SER A 73 -11.33 10.78 18.60
C SER A 73 -11.25 11.84 19.70
N PRO A 74 -11.98 12.96 19.60
CA PRO A 74 -12.87 13.32 18.49
C PRO A 74 -12.15 13.52 17.15
N SER A 75 -12.87 13.28 16.05
CA SER A 75 -12.32 13.23 14.69
C SER A 75 -11.65 14.55 14.28
N ALA A 76 -10.47 14.43 13.66
CA ALA A 76 -9.73 15.57 13.14
C ALA A 76 -10.46 16.27 11.98
N GLN A 77 -10.27 17.57 11.87
CA GLN A 77 -10.89 18.40 10.83
C GLN A 77 -10.07 18.36 9.53
N ILE A 78 -8.78 18.05 9.63
CA ILE A 78 -7.92 17.65 8.51
C ILE A 78 -7.32 16.30 8.86
N ILE A 79 -7.53 15.32 8.00
CA ILE A 79 -6.94 13.99 8.14
C ILE A 79 -5.56 13.99 7.49
N VAL A 80 -4.55 13.52 8.23
CA VAL A 80 -3.22 13.20 7.71
C VAL A 80 -3.02 11.69 7.73
N PRO A 81 -2.33 11.09 6.73
CA PRO A 81 -2.01 9.68 6.74
C PRO A 81 -1.24 9.26 8.02
N ASN A 82 -1.38 8.02 8.44
CA ASN A 82 -0.58 7.45 9.54
C ASN A 82 0.92 7.65 9.27
N ASN A 83 1.71 7.86 10.33
CA ASN A 83 3.16 8.12 10.26
C ASN A 83 3.49 9.44 9.52
N SER A 84 2.55 10.38 9.43
CA SER A 84 2.81 11.69 8.82
C SER A 84 3.49 12.65 9.77
N ILE A 85 3.35 12.44 11.08
CA ILE A 85 3.99 13.26 12.10
C ILE A 85 5.23 12.48 12.54
N GLN A 86 6.41 13.07 12.43
CA GLN A 86 7.65 12.39 12.84
C GLN A 86 7.87 12.60 14.34
N ASN A 87 8.43 11.60 15.02
CA ASN A 87 8.65 11.52 16.47
C ASN A 87 10.12 11.64 16.90
N GLY A 88 10.99 12.12 16.01
CA GLY A 88 12.39 12.44 16.34
C GLY A 88 12.52 13.83 16.93
N ALA A 89 13.76 14.36 16.98
CA ALA A 89 14.00 15.78 17.25
C ALA A 89 13.46 16.62 16.08
N ASP A 90 12.18 16.95 16.13
CA ASP A 90 11.40 17.50 15.04
C ASP A 90 10.61 18.73 15.51
N ALA A 91 9.92 19.41 14.60
CA ALA A 91 9.18 20.60 14.96
C ALA A 91 7.93 20.83 14.14
N VAL A 92 6.99 21.53 14.75
CA VAL A 92 5.80 22.09 14.10
C VAL A 92 5.81 23.61 14.22
N GLY A 93 5.45 24.30 13.15
CA GLY A 93 5.31 25.74 13.11
C GLY A 93 4.00 26.18 12.47
N ILE A 94 3.38 27.21 13.05
CA ILE A 94 2.25 27.94 12.47
C ILE A 94 2.81 29.14 11.71
N TYR A 95 2.51 29.28 10.43
CA TYR A 95 2.95 30.41 9.62
C TYR A 95 1.76 31.15 9.03
N GLN A 96 1.88 32.47 8.91
CA GLN A 96 0.98 33.28 8.10
C GLN A 96 1.59 33.50 6.72
N ALA A 97 1.46 32.49 5.85
CA ALA A 97 2.09 32.43 4.54
C ALA A 97 1.27 31.56 3.59
N PRO A 98 1.39 31.72 2.25
CA PRO A 98 0.84 30.76 1.32
C PRO A 98 1.64 29.45 1.33
N LEU A 99 0.98 28.33 1.00
CA LEU A 99 1.61 27.01 0.90
C LEU A 99 2.85 26.99 -0.03
N SER A 100 2.84 27.82 -1.08
CA SER A 100 3.95 27.93 -2.05
C SER A 100 5.27 28.42 -1.45
N ASP A 101 5.25 29.02 -0.26
CA ASP A 101 6.46 29.50 0.42
C ASP A 101 7.22 28.35 1.13
N PHE A 102 6.56 27.20 1.32
CA PHE A 102 7.13 26.00 1.97
C PHE A 102 7.04 24.75 1.08
N PRO A 103 7.68 24.73 -0.11
CA PRO A 103 7.92 23.46 -0.78
C PRO A 103 8.73 22.52 0.13
N ASN A 104 8.65 21.21 -0.08
CA ASN A 104 9.46 20.26 0.68
C ASN A 104 10.95 20.62 0.65
N SER A 105 11.60 20.36 1.77
CA SER A 105 12.99 20.73 2.07
C SER A 105 13.24 22.24 2.20
N THR A 106 12.25 23.01 2.63
CA THR A 106 12.44 24.42 3.00
C THR A 106 12.99 24.52 4.41
N LEU A 107 14.15 25.16 4.59
CA LEU A 107 14.77 25.33 5.89
C LEU A 107 13.86 26.08 6.87
N ALA A 108 13.81 25.64 8.12
CA ALA A 108 13.08 26.30 9.20
C ALA A 108 13.44 27.80 9.31
N THR A 109 12.44 28.64 9.60
CA THR A 109 12.63 30.10 9.63
C THR A 109 11.66 30.79 10.59
N THR A 110 12.06 31.96 11.09
CA THR A 110 11.17 32.87 11.85
C THR A 110 10.38 33.83 10.95
N THR A 111 10.60 33.78 9.63
CA THR A 111 9.91 34.67 8.68
C THR A 111 8.42 34.31 8.62
N ASN A 112 7.54 35.24 8.99
CA ASN A 112 6.09 35.04 9.08
C ASN A 112 5.64 33.93 10.06
N LEU A 113 6.53 33.51 10.95
CA LEU A 113 6.22 32.54 12.00
C LEU A 113 5.29 33.16 13.06
N VAL A 114 4.24 32.42 13.40
CA VAL A 114 3.22 32.81 14.39
C VAL A 114 3.52 32.14 15.73
N ASP A 115 3.76 30.83 15.72
CA ASP A 115 4.14 30.02 16.88
C ASP A 115 4.91 28.78 16.42
N ALA A 116 5.76 28.23 17.27
CA ALA A 116 6.51 27.00 16.98
C ALA A 116 6.70 26.15 18.24
N LEU A 117 6.77 24.84 18.05
CA LEU A 117 7.12 23.85 19.06
C LEU A 117 8.15 22.90 18.45
N VAL A 118 9.28 22.73 19.14
CA VAL A 118 10.27 21.69 18.86
C VAL A 118 10.05 20.60 19.90
N TYR A 119 9.99 19.34 19.46
CA TYR A 119 9.60 18.21 20.28
C TYR A 119 10.46 16.97 19.96
N ASP A 120 10.42 15.96 20.84
CA ASP A 120 11.10 14.67 20.65
C ASP A 120 10.45 13.54 21.46
N THR A 121 10.97 12.31 21.27
CA THR A 121 10.63 11.14 22.09
C THR A 121 11.84 10.52 22.80
N SER A 122 12.62 11.37 23.49
CA SER A 122 13.90 11.10 24.17
C SER A 122 15.16 11.20 23.30
N ASP A 123 15.09 11.93 22.20
CA ASP A 123 16.25 12.30 21.40
C ASP A 123 17.09 13.39 22.08
N SER A 124 18.27 13.66 21.53
CA SER A 124 19.06 14.82 21.96
C SER A 124 18.49 16.11 21.36
N ASP A 125 18.46 17.18 22.15
CA ASP A 125 18.09 18.52 21.71
C ASP A 125 18.78 18.94 20.39
N ASP A 126 17.98 19.35 19.40
CA ASP A 126 18.48 20.02 18.20
C ASP A 126 18.60 21.53 18.43
N GLU A 127 19.77 21.97 18.88
CA GLU A 127 20.06 23.38 19.11
C GLU A 127 19.91 24.24 17.83
N ASN A 128 20.14 23.68 16.65
CA ASN A 128 20.08 24.43 15.40
C ASN A 128 18.62 24.64 14.95
N LEU A 129 17.79 23.60 14.99
CA LEU A 129 16.36 23.70 14.72
C LEU A 129 15.68 24.67 15.68
N MET A 130 15.97 24.58 16.98
CA MET A 130 15.49 25.52 17.98
C MET A 130 15.88 26.96 17.64
N GLN A 131 17.15 27.19 17.27
CA GLN A 131 17.63 28.51 16.87
C GLN A 131 16.92 29.05 15.61
N LEU A 132 16.69 28.20 14.61
CA LEU A 132 16.03 28.57 13.35
C LEU A 132 14.56 28.98 13.55
N LEU A 133 13.88 28.37 14.51
CA LEU A 133 12.49 28.67 14.87
C LEU A 133 12.37 29.70 16.01
N GLY A 134 13.48 30.12 16.61
CA GLY A 134 13.49 31.11 17.69
C GLY A 134 12.90 30.61 19.01
N VAL A 135 12.92 29.30 19.23
CA VAL A 135 12.54 28.66 20.51
C VAL A 135 13.78 28.29 21.31
N ASN A 136 13.62 28.01 22.60
CA ASN A 136 14.75 27.75 23.51
C ASN A 136 14.68 26.38 24.21
N ILE A 137 13.64 25.60 23.93
CA ILE A 137 13.37 24.32 24.58
C ILE A 137 12.81 23.37 23.52
N GLN A 138 13.34 22.15 23.51
CA GLN A 138 12.75 20.99 22.84
C GLN A 138 12.01 20.19 23.92
N ILE A 139 10.72 19.89 23.69
CA ILE A 139 9.87 19.23 24.67
C ILE A 139 9.85 17.72 24.39
N ASN A 140 10.21 16.92 25.40
CA ASN A 140 10.21 15.46 25.29
C ASN A 140 8.84 14.89 25.67
N GLU A 141 8.10 14.37 24.70
CA GLU A 141 6.82 13.69 24.89
C GLU A 141 6.95 12.46 25.80
N ASN A 142 8.10 11.80 25.76
CA ASN A 142 8.40 10.64 26.56
C ASN A 142 8.99 10.97 27.94
N GLU A 143 8.78 12.19 28.46
CA GLU A 143 9.33 12.62 29.77
C GLU A 143 8.94 11.66 30.91
N ASN A 144 7.72 11.10 30.86
CA ASN A 144 7.21 10.14 31.84
C ASN A 144 7.51 8.68 31.50
N GLY A 145 8.12 8.38 30.34
CA GLY A 145 8.34 7.02 29.85
C GLY A 145 7.08 6.31 29.35
N ASN A 146 6.08 7.08 28.89
CA ASN A 146 4.75 6.60 28.49
C ASN A 146 4.24 7.28 27.21
N LYS A 147 5.15 7.60 26.27
CA LYS A 147 4.84 8.31 25.03
C LYS A 147 3.67 7.70 24.24
N ASP A 148 3.58 6.38 24.17
CA ASP A 148 2.51 5.66 23.43
C ASP A 148 1.06 6.03 23.87
N PHE A 149 0.89 6.70 25.02
CA PHE A 149 -0.40 7.06 25.62
C PHE A 149 -0.44 8.48 26.22
N GLU A 150 0.55 9.33 25.93
CA GLU A 150 0.66 10.70 26.46
C GLU A 150 1.06 11.67 25.35
N SER A 151 0.69 12.93 25.51
CA SER A 151 0.91 14.00 24.54
C SER A 151 1.57 15.21 25.19
N ILE A 152 2.16 16.07 24.37
CA ILE A 152 2.67 17.37 24.79
C ILE A 152 1.52 18.39 24.78
N GLN A 153 1.15 18.89 25.95
CA GLN A 153 0.03 19.81 26.14
C GLN A 153 0.46 21.20 26.62
N ARG A 154 -0.17 22.25 26.11
CA ARG A 154 0.08 23.64 26.54
C ARG A 154 -0.86 24.07 27.66
N SER A 155 -0.29 24.54 28.76
CA SER A 155 -1.03 25.15 29.88
C SER A 155 -1.45 26.59 29.60
N ASN A 156 -2.44 27.11 30.34
CA ASN A 156 -2.89 28.50 30.22
C ASN A 156 -1.81 29.55 30.54
N ASN A 157 -0.74 29.17 31.23
CA ASN A 157 0.39 30.05 31.51
C ASN A 157 1.40 30.13 30.36
N GLY A 158 1.26 29.26 29.35
CA GLY A 158 2.12 29.16 28.18
C GLY A 158 3.22 28.10 28.25
N SER A 159 3.41 27.43 29.39
CA SER A 159 4.33 26.28 29.50
C SER A 159 3.70 24.99 28.96
N TYR A 160 4.54 24.06 28.52
CA TYR A 160 4.13 22.71 28.14
C TYR A 160 4.25 21.73 29.31
N PHE A 161 3.43 20.69 29.28
CA PHE A 161 3.44 19.54 30.21
C PHE A 161 3.04 18.27 29.45
N ILE A 162 3.31 17.10 30.02
CA ILE A 162 2.98 15.80 29.41
C ILE A 162 1.84 15.14 30.20
N ASP A 163 0.75 14.77 29.53
CA ASP A 163 -0.41 14.08 30.12
C ASP A 163 -1.20 13.29 29.05
N THR A 164 -2.26 12.59 29.48
CA THR A 164 -3.16 11.84 28.60
C THR A 164 -3.76 12.76 27.54
N PRO A 165 -3.78 12.37 26.24
CA PRO A 165 -4.25 13.22 25.15
C PRO A 165 -5.68 13.76 25.34
N THR A 166 -5.90 15.01 24.96
CA THR A 166 -7.16 15.76 25.06
C THR A 166 -7.61 16.38 23.72
N PRO A 167 -7.59 15.64 22.60
CA PRO A 167 -7.98 16.20 21.30
C PRO A 167 -9.37 16.83 21.38
N ARG A 168 -9.50 18.05 20.88
CA ARG A 168 -10.73 18.87 20.80
C ARG A 168 -11.33 19.19 22.18
N GLU A 169 -10.59 18.96 23.25
CA GLU A 169 -10.90 19.39 24.61
C GLU A 169 -9.89 20.43 25.08
N VAL A 170 -10.30 21.28 26.02
CA VAL A 170 -9.35 22.23 26.63
C VAL A 170 -8.47 21.45 27.61
N ASN A 171 -7.15 21.48 27.43
CA ASN A 171 -6.16 20.68 28.20
C ASN A 171 -6.33 20.79 29.73
N GLU A 172 -6.61 22.00 30.26
CA GLU A 172 -6.86 22.21 31.70
C GLU A 172 -8.36 22.15 32.09
N GLY A 173 -9.18 21.59 31.21
CA GLY A 173 -10.63 21.44 31.33
C GLY A 173 -11.43 22.75 31.19
N ASN A 174 -12.71 22.68 31.56
CA ASN A 174 -13.67 23.80 31.56
C ASN A 174 -13.98 24.39 30.17
N GLY A 175 -13.78 23.62 29.10
CA GLY A 175 -14.28 23.95 27.78
C GLY A 175 -15.82 23.96 27.71
N VAL A 176 -16.33 24.53 26.63
CA VAL A 176 -17.71 24.31 26.19
C VAL A 176 -17.87 22.85 25.81
N PHE A 177 -18.89 22.20 26.36
CA PHE A 177 -19.25 20.84 25.98
C PHE A 177 -19.86 20.85 24.57
N LEU A 178 -19.33 19.99 23.71
CA LEU A 178 -19.84 19.71 22.38
C LEU A 178 -20.37 18.28 22.39
N ASN A 179 -21.64 18.08 22.04
CA ASN A 179 -22.24 16.76 22.07
C ASN A 179 -21.65 15.91 20.92
N GLY A 180 -20.94 14.84 21.25
CA GLY A 180 -20.30 13.97 20.27
C GLY A 180 -21.31 13.19 19.44
N ILE A 181 -21.11 13.14 18.12
CA ILE A 181 -21.82 12.30 17.16
C ILE A 181 -20.90 11.16 16.76
N ASN A 182 -21.38 9.94 16.86
CA ASN A 182 -20.68 8.74 16.43
C ASN A 182 -21.54 7.96 15.45
N PHE A 183 -20.92 7.14 14.60
CA PHE A 183 -21.63 6.14 13.80
C PHE A 183 -20.97 4.77 13.86
N SER A 184 -21.73 3.74 13.49
CA SER A 184 -21.21 2.41 13.24
C SER A 184 -21.98 1.69 12.14
N PHE A 185 -21.26 0.88 11.36
CA PHE A 185 -21.85 -0.13 10.47
C PHE A 185 -22.32 -1.35 11.28
N ASP A 186 -23.22 -2.14 10.72
CA ASP A 186 -23.67 -3.40 11.30
C ASP A 186 -22.79 -4.60 10.91
N GLN A 187 -21.92 -4.43 9.91
CA GLN A 187 -21.01 -5.46 9.38
C GLN A 187 -19.62 -4.87 9.13
N ASP A 188 -18.63 -5.74 8.95
CA ASP A 188 -17.24 -5.36 8.65
C ASP A 188 -16.97 -5.24 7.14
N PHE A 189 -17.85 -5.79 6.32
CA PHE A 189 -17.86 -5.72 4.85
C PHE A 189 -19.27 -6.05 4.35
N TYR A 190 -19.55 -5.70 3.10
CA TYR A 190 -20.79 -6.00 2.40
C TYR A 190 -20.50 -6.62 1.03
N ASN A 191 -21.53 -7.12 0.36
CA ASN A 191 -21.50 -7.49 -1.05
C ASN A 191 -22.55 -6.66 -1.79
N GLU A 192 -22.42 -6.54 -3.10
CA GLU A 192 -23.48 -5.99 -3.95
C GLU A 192 -24.82 -6.69 -3.71
N GLY A 193 -25.89 -5.88 -3.66
CA GLY A 193 -27.23 -6.31 -3.30
C GLY A 193 -27.51 -6.42 -1.79
N ASP A 194 -26.50 -6.25 -0.93
CA ASP A 194 -26.71 -6.14 0.52
C ASP A 194 -27.34 -4.80 0.90
N GLN A 195 -27.87 -4.73 2.12
CA GLN A 195 -28.36 -3.50 2.73
C GLN A 195 -27.45 -3.12 3.90
N ILE A 196 -26.89 -1.92 3.85
CA ILE A 196 -26.07 -1.32 4.89
C ILE A 196 -26.99 -0.72 5.96
N GLN A 197 -26.83 -1.13 7.22
CA GLN A 197 -27.43 -0.43 8.36
C GLN A 197 -26.39 0.46 9.04
N ILE A 198 -26.54 1.77 8.89
CA ILE A 198 -25.70 2.75 9.60
C ILE A 198 -26.46 3.23 10.83
N ASN A 199 -25.85 3.05 12.00
CA ASN A 199 -26.38 3.50 13.28
C ASN A 199 -25.65 4.76 13.71
N PHE A 200 -26.39 5.81 14.06
CA PHE A 200 -25.88 7.08 14.54
C PHE A 200 -26.28 7.28 15.99
N THR A 201 -25.36 7.78 16.81
CA THR A 201 -25.58 8.04 18.23
C THR A 201 -25.00 9.37 18.65
N THR A 202 -25.59 10.00 19.67
CA THR A 202 -25.03 11.16 20.37
C THR A 202 -24.72 10.84 21.82
N GLU A 203 -23.77 11.53 22.44
CA GLU A 203 -23.40 11.30 23.85
C GLU A 203 -24.50 11.70 24.83
N GLU A 204 -25.22 12.79 24.53
CA GLU A 204 -26.41 13.23 25.25
C GLU A 204 -27.64 13.29 24.32
N ALA A 205 -28.83 13.08 24.90
CA ALA A 205 -30.09 13.22 24.18
C ALA A 205 -30.32 14.66 23.69
N LEU A 206 -30.88 14.80 22.49
CA LEU A 206 -30.95 16.06 21.79
C LEU A 206 -31.98 17.03 22.39
N GLN A 207 -31.59 18.30 22.52
CA GLN A 207 -32.53 19.37 22.87
C GLN A 207 -33.36 19.81 21.65
N GLU A 208 -32.74 19.82 20.47
CA GLU A 208 -33.36 20.11 19.17
C GLU A 208 -32.90 19.05 18.15
N SER A 209 -33.77 18.70 17.20
CA SER A 209 -33.42 17.71 16.17
C SER A 209 -32.23 18.20 15.33
N ILE A 210 -31.34 17.29 14.95
CA ILE A 210 -30.23 17.56 14.03
C ILE A 210 -30.36 16.69 12.79
N THR A 211 -30.06 17.27 11.63
CA THR A 211 -29.92 16.52 10.37
C THR A 211 -28.43 16.39 10.08
N ILE A 212 -27.99 15.14 9.94
CA ILE A 212 -26.63 14.76 9.58
C ILE A 212 -26.68 14.33 8.12
N PHE A 213 -25.92 15.02 7.27
CA PHE A 213 -25.70 14.63 5.89
C PHE A 213 -24.50 13.70 5.82
N PHE A 214 -24.49 12.80 4.85
CA PHE A 214 -23.39 11.89 4.63
C PHE A 214 -23.16 11.60 3.15
N ASN A 215 -21.93 11.24 2.83
CA ASN A 215 -21.50 10.72 1.54
C ASN A 215 -20.86 9.34 1.73
N LEU A 216 -21.01 8.45 0.75
CA LEU A 216 -20.35 7.14 0.71
C LEU A 216 -19.25 7.04 -0.34
N GLU A 217 -19.17 8.02 -1.26
CA GLU A 217 -18.27 7.95 -2.41
C GLU A 217 -16.79 7.86 -2.00
N TYR A 218 -16.07 6.90 -2.58
CA TYR A 218 -14.63 6.76 -2.41
C TYR A 218 -14.00 5.98 -3.56
N GLN A 219 -12.99 6.58 -4.21
CA GLN A 219 -12.32 6.01 -5.37
C GLN A 219 -13.30 5.65 -6.51
N ASN A 220 -13.60 4.37 -6.68
CA ASN A 220 -14.49 3.84 -7.70
C ASN A 220 -15.93 3.64 -7.23
N PHE A 221 -16.18 3.56 -5.91
CA PHE A 221 -17.54 3.52 -5.36
C PHE A 221 -18.17 4.92 -5.45
N ASP A 222 -19.22 5.08 -6.26
CA ASP A 222 -19.91 6.33 -6.57
C ASP A 222 -21.44 6.27 -6.38
N SER A 223 -22.13 7.36 -6.72
CA SER A 223 -23.59 7.50 -6.61
C SER A 223 -24.43 6.48 -7.39
N ASN A 224 -23.83 5.70 -8.28
CA ASN A 224 -24.48 4.61 -9.01
C ASN A 224 -24.56 3.31 -8.20
N ASP A 225 -23.82 3.21 -7.09
CA ASP A 225 -23.59 1.93 -6.39
C ASP A 225 -24.43 1.80 -5.11
N TYR A 226 -25.19 2.85 -4.77
CA TYR A 226 -26.06 2.84 -3.61
C TYR A 226 -27.33 3.66 -3.80
N SER A 227 -28.34 3.40 -2.95
CA SER A 227 -29.61 4.10 -3.00
C SER A 227 -29.50 5.60 -2.67
N ASP A 228 -30.34 6.41 -3.33
CA ASP A 228 -30.37 7.89 -3.21
C ASP A 228 -30.88 8.35 -1.83
N ILE A 229 -30.05 8.17 -0.80
CA ILE A 229 -30.24 8.59 0.58
C ILE A 229 -28.91 9.16 1.08
N ASP A 230 -28.93 10.42 1.51
CA ASP A 230 -27.73 11.19 1.86
C ASP A 230 -27.82 11.83 3.25
N ASN A 231 -28.83 11.52 4.05
CA ASN A 231 -29.01 12.11 5.37
C ASN A 231 -29.81 11.26 6.35
N VAL A 232 -29.63 11.55 7.63
CA VAL A 232 -30.39 11.02 8.76
C VAL A 232 -30.75 12.15 9.72
N THR A 233 -31.89 12.06 10.40
CA THR A 233 -32.29 13.02 11.42
C THR A 233 -32.47 12.34 12.78
N ILE A 234 -31.67 12.73 13.76
CA ILE A 234 -31.90 12.38 15.17
C ILE A 234 -32.89 13.40 15.74
N GLN A 235 -33.98 12.92 16.33
CA GLN A 235 -35.07 13.79 16.80
C GLN A 235 -34.77 14.38 18.18
N SER A 236 -35.34 15.55 18.47
CA SER A 236 -35.36 16.11 19.83
C SER A 236 -35.92 15.10 20.83
N GLY A 237 -35.18 14.89 21.93
CA GLY A 237 -35.47 13.92 22.98
C GLY A 237 -34.85 12.53 22.76
N GLU A 238 -34.33 12.24 21.57
CA GLU A 238 -33.63 10.99 21.25
C GLU A 238 -32.11 11.20 21.28
N ASP A 239 -31.35 10.12 21.34
CA ASP A 239 -29.88 10.08 21.30
C ASP A 239 -29.35 9.20 20.15
N SER A 240 -30.23 8.69 19.29
CA SER A 240 -29.87 7.76 18.23
C SER A 240 -30.86 7.78 17.07
N ALA A 241 -30.36 7.39 15.90
CA ALA A 241 -31.14 7.12 14.70
C ALA A 241 -30.41 6.07 13.85
N SER A 242 -31.10 5.46 12.90
CA SER A 242 -30.47 4.59 11.91
C SER A 242 -31.04 4.85 10.52
N VAL A 243 -30.24 4.51 9.52
CA VAL A 243 -30.63 4.55 8.11
C VAL A 243 -30.26 3.20 7.48
N LEU A 244 -31.06 2.81 6.49
CA LEU A 244 -30.81 1.64 5.66
C LEU A 244 -30.50 2.14 4.26
N ILE A 245 -29.38 1.70 3.71
CA ILE A 245 -28.90 2.06 2.37
C ILE A 245 -28.75 0.75 1.60
N ASP A 246 -29.30 0.70 0.39
CA ASP A 246 -29.20 -0.49 -0.45
C ASP A 246 -27.93 -0.33 -1.31
N ILE A 247 -27.07 -1.34 -1.35
CA ILE A 247 -25.99 -1.44 -2.33
C ILE A 247 -26.60 -1.97 -3.61
N ILE A 248 -26.34 -1.29 -4.72
CA ILE A 248 -26.90 -1.66 -6.01
C ILE A 248 -26.19 -2.93 -6.49
N ASP A 249 -27.00 -3.93 -6.82
CA ASP A 249 -26.57 -5.15 -7.50
C ASP A 249 -26.73 -4.90 -9.00
N ASP A 250 -25.61 -4.73 -9.70
CA ASP A 250 -25.63 -4.51 -11.14
C ASP A 250 -25.30 -5.80 -11.94
N GLU A 251 -24.66 -5.73 -13.10
CA GLU A 251 -24.26 -6.92 -13.87
C GLU A 251 -22.83 -6.72 -14.44
N ILE A 252 -22.04 -5.84 -13.84
CA ILE A 252 -20.75 -5.37 -14.33
C ILE A 252 -19.66 -5.82 -13.34
N ASP A 253 -18.74 -6.66 -13.80
CA ASP A 253 -17.48 -6.94 -13.08
C ASP A 253 -16.58 -5.68 -13.14
N GLU A 254 -16.71 -4.82 -12.13
CA GLU A 254 -15.81 -3.69 -11.87
C GLU A 254 -14.84 -3.96 -10.72
N GLY A 255 -15.11 -5.02 -9.97
CA GLY A 255 -14.27 -5.59 -8.93
C GLY A 255 -14.50 -4.96 -7.57
N ASP A 256 -14.01 -5.62 -6.52
CA ASP A 256 -14.19 -5.15 -5.15
C ASP A 256 -13.85 -3.65 -4.97
N GLU A 257 -14.68 -2.98 -4.19
CA GLU A 257 -14.60 -1.54 -3.96
C GLU A 257 -14.57 -1.20 -2.47
N ASP A 258 -14.07 -0.03 -2.12
CA ASP A 258 -14.11 0.50 -0.77
C ASP A 258 -15.01 1.73 -0.79
N LEU A 259 -16.02 1.81 0.08
CA LEU A 259 -16.79 3.03 0.30
C LEU A 259 -16.25 3.78 1.53
N MET A 260 -16.47 5.08 1.61
CA MET A 260 -16.09 5.89 2.78
C MET A 260 -17.29 6.67 3.31
N LEU A 261 -17.70 6.41 4.55
CA LEU A 261 -18.73 7.24 5.19
C LEU A 261 -18.11 8.53 5.73
N SER A 262 -18.41 9.63 5.07
CA SER A 262 -18.06 10.99 5.49
C SER A 262 -19.30 11.75 5.93
N LEU A 263 -19.27 12.33 7.13
CA LEU A 263 -20.38 13.08 7.71
C LEU A 263 -20.18 14.59 7.59
N ASP A 264 -21.29 15.32 7.39
CA ASP A 264 -21.39 16.77 7.47
C ASP A 264 -22.68 17.20 8.18
N PHE A 265 -22.64 18.31 8.92
CA PHE A 265 -23.80 18.89 9.58
C PHE A 265 -23.55 20.37 9.91
N GLN A 266 -24.63 21.11 10.14
CA GLN A 266 -24.56 22.55 10.40
C GLN A 266 -25.02 22.88 11.82
N ASN A 267 -24.16 22.61 12.81
CA ASN A 267 -24.43 22.97 14.21
C ASN A 267 -23.13 23.01 15.05
N GLU A 268 -22.75 24.19 15.53
CA GLU A 268 -21.50 24.37 16.31
C GLU A 268 -21.50 23.74 17.70
N ASN A 269 -22.63 23.21 18.19
CA ASN A 269 -22.73 22.53 19.49
C ASN A 269 -22.42 21.02 19.43
N PHE A 270 -22.04 20.51 18.26
CA PHE A 270 -21.73 19.09 18.04
C PHE A 270 -20.33 18.92 17.48
N ILE A 271 -19.79 17.72 17.67
CA ILE A 271 -18.48 17.29 17.18
C ILE A 271 -18.57 15.85 16.70
N LEU A 272 -17.76 15.46 15.71
CA LEU A 272 -17.67 14.07 15.28
C LEU A 272 -16.71 13.31 16.19
N LEU A 273 -17.13 12.16 16.72
CA LEU A 273 -16.28 11.23 17.45
C LEU A 273 -15.55 10.29 16.49
N ASN A 274 -16.15 10.00 15.34
CA ASN A 274 -15.51 9.32 14.21
C ASN A 274 -15.97 9.93 12.88
N ASN A 275 -15.14 9.83 11.85
CA ASN A 275 -15.47 10.22 10.49
C ASN A 275 -14.64 9.42 9.48
N ASN A 276 -14.99 9.52 8.20
CA ASN A 276 -14.20 8.99 7.07
C ASN A 276 -13.80 7.52 7.26
N GLN A 277 -14.73 6.69 7.75
CA GLN A 277 -14.48 5.27 7.94
C GLN A 277 -14.71 4.55 6.63
N ILE A 278 -13.75 3.70 6.26
CA ILE A 278 -13.78 2.92 5.03
C ILE A 278 -14.31 1.53 5.31
N ILE A 279 -15.20 1.03 4.45
CA ILE A 279 -15.68 -0.35 4.49
C ILE A 279 -15.71 -0.96 3.09
N ARG A 280 -15.43 -2.27 3.02
CA ARG A 280 -15.36 -3.03 1.79
C ARG A 280 -16.76 -3.39 1.28
N VAL A 281 -16.97 -3.22 -0.03
CA VAL A 281 -18.06 -3.83 -0.80
C VAL A 281 -17.44 -4.81 -1.79
N ASN A 282 -17.80 -6.09 -1.69
CA ASN A 282 -17.36 -7.10 -2.64
C ASN A 282 -18.31 -7.15 -3.83
N ASP A 283 -17.73 -7.06 -5.01
CA ASP A 283 -18.44 -7.25 -6.27
C ASP A 283 -18.81 -8.74 -6.42
N ASN A 284 -20.04 -9.00 -6.81
CA ASN A 284 -20.60 -10.36 -6.89
C ASN A 284 -20.63 -10.91 -8.33
N ASP A 285 -20.32 -10.07 -9.32
CA ASP A 285 -20.33 -10.34 -10.75
C ASP A 285 -18.99 -10.82 -11.32
N PHE A 286 -18.03 -11.12 -10.44
CA PHE A 286 -16.74 -11.69 -10.80
C PHE A 286 -16.82 -12.86 -11.80
N ILE A 287 -15.85 -12.90 -12.70
CA ILE A 287 -15.70 -13.96 -13.70
C ILE A 287 -14.96 -15.16 -13.10
N ILE A 288 -15.55 -16.35 -13.25
CA ILE A 288 -14.89 -17.63 -13.01
C ILE A 288 -14.22 -18.11 -14.31
N ALA A 289 -12.93 -18.37 -14.25
CA ALA A 289 -12.17 -18.88 -15.37
C ALA A 289 -12.54 -20.33 -15.72
N ASP A 290 -12.30 -20.75 -16.96
CA ASP A 290 -12.50 -22.12 -17.40
C ASP A 290 -11.33 -23.05 -17.05
N TYR A 291 -10.33 -22.57 -16.31
CA TYR A 291 -9.17 -23.32 -15.82
C TYR A 291 -9.08 -23.30 -14.29
N GLY A 292 -8.32 -24.25 -13.73
CA GLY A 292 -8.22 -24.45 -12.28
C GLY A 292 -7.19 -23.58 -11.58
N THR A 293 -7.33 -23.46 -10.25
CA THR A 293 -6.29 -22.88 -9.37
C THR A 293 -5.05 -23.79 -9.33
N PRO A 294 -3.87 -23.27 -8.94
CA PRO A 294 -2.67 -24.12 -8.77
C PRO A 294 -2.86 -25.32 -7.83
N ILE A 295 -3.75 -25.24 -6.84
CA ILE A 295 -4.05 -26.36 -5.94
C ILE A 295 -5.08 -27.36 -6.52
N ASN A 296 -5.83 -26.96 -7.56
CA ASN A 296 -6.77 -27.79 -8.30
C ASN A 296 -6.53 -27.64 -9.82
N PRO A 297 -5.34 -27.99 -10.33
CA PRO A 297 -4.89 -27.57 -11.66
C PRO A 297 -5.65 -28.26 -12.79
N THR A 298 -5.89 -27.51 -13.86
CA THR A 298 -6.26 -28.04 -15.18
C THR A 298 -5.07 -27.92 -16.14
N TYR A 299 -5.08 -28.67 -17.25
CA TYR A 299 -3.91 -28.77 -18.14
C TYR A 299 -4.21 -28.59 -19.64
N ALA A 300 -5.48 -28.44 -20.00
CA ALA A 300 -5.94 -28.53 -21.39
C ALA A 300 -6.87 -27.39 -21.82
N ASN A 301 -7.17 -26.45 -20.92
CA ASN A 301 -8.17 -25.41 -21.15
C ASN A 301 -7.52 -24.12 -21.67
N VAL A 302 -6.25 -23.88 -21.34
CA VAL A 302 -5.51 -22.70 -21.81
C VAL A 302 -4.53 -23.09 -22.91
N ASN A 303 -4.68 -22.44 -24.06
CA ASN A 303 -3.75 -22.55 -25.19
C ASN A 303 -2.66 -21.49 -25.11
N ASN A 304 -1.46 -21.82 -25.59
CA ASN A 304 -0.37 -20.85 -25.70
C ASN A 304 -0.66 -19.85 -26.83
N LEU A 305 -0.47 -18.55 -26.56
CA LEU A 305 -0.73 -17.47 -27.52
C LEU A 305 0.58 -16.96 -28.15
N PHE A 306 1.18 -17.74 -29.04
CA PHE A 306 2.32 -17.32 -29.87
C PHE A 306 2.18 -17.88 -31.30
N SER A 307 2.95 -17.33 -32.26
CA SER A 307 2.89 -17.79 -33.66
C SER A 307 3.53 -19.17 -33.82
N GLU A 308 3.00 -20.03 -34.71
CA GLU A 308 3.51 -21.40 -34.91
C GLU A 308 5.03 -21.50 -35.18
N ASN A 309 5.65 -20.42 -35.67
CA ASN A 309 7.09 -20.36 -35.95
C ASN A 309 7.94 -19.73 -34.84
N TYR A 310 7.36 -19.36 -33.69
CA TYR A 310 8.04 -18.63 -32.62
C TYR A 310 9.32 -19.35 -32.13
N TYR A 311 9.25 -20.67 -31.94
CA TYR A 311 10.38 -21.52 -31.51
C TYR A 311 11.06 -22.29 -32.65
N SER A 312 10.68 -22.05 -33.91
CA SER A 312 11.14 -22.87 -35.05
C SER A 312 12.67 -22.88 -35.25
N ASN A 313 13.37 -21.83 -34.82
CA ASN A 313 14.82 -21.72 -34.90
C ASN A 313 15.56 -22.63 -33.91
N LEU A 314 14.86 -23.24 -32.94
CA LEU A 314 15.46 -24.20 -32.00
C LEU A 314 15.65 -25.59 -32.64
N ASN A 315 14.90 -25.89 -33.71
CA ASN A 315 14.91 -27.20 -34.35
C ASN A 315 16.27 -27.55 -34.95
N GLY A 316 16.79 -28.73 -34.59
CA GLY A 316 18.08 -29.21 -35.06
C GLY A 316 19.29 -28.69 -34.27
N LEU A 317 19.08 -27.90 -33.21
CA LEU A 317 20.13 -27.42 -32.32
C LEU A 317 20.30 -28.34 -31.10
N ALA A 318 21.45 -28.27 -30.46
CA ALA A 318 21.81 -29.08 -29.28
C ALA A 318 22.79 -28.32 -28.38
N GLY A 319 22.83 -28.68 -27.09
CA GLY A 319 23.80 -28.15 -26.13
C GLY A 319 23.87 -26.61 -26.15
N GLU A 320 25.07 -26.05 -26.25
CA GLU A 320 25.28 -24.60 -26.21
C GLU A 320 24.56 -23.85 -27.35
N ASP A 321 24.50 -24.41 -28.55
CA ASP A 321 23.84 -23.76 -29.69
C ASP A 321 22.33 -23.60 -29.44
N LEU A 322 21.70 -24.59 -28.78
CA LEU A 322 20.30 -24.52 -28.37
C LEU A 322 20.08 -23.43 -27.31
N ILE A 323 20.98 -23.35 -26.31
CA ILE A 323 20.92 -22.34 -25.24
C ILE A 323 21.07 -20.93 -25.82
N ILE A 324 22.04 -20.72 -26.73
CA ILE A 324 22.25 -19.43 -27.41
C ILE A 324 20.99 -19.03 -28.18
N ALA A 325 20.43 -19.93 -28.99
CA ALA A 325 19.23 -19.63 -29.77
C ALA A 325 18.02 -19.30 -28.89
N LEU A 326 17.87 -19.99 -27.76
CA LEU A 326 16.83 -19.69 -26.78
C LEU A 326 16.99 -18.29 -26.18
N LYS A 327 18.22 -17.93 -25.78
CA LYS A 327 18.56 -16.61 -25.26
C LYS A 327 18.30 -15.49 -26.26
N GLU A 328 18.61 -15.72 -27.54
CA GLU A 328 18.33 -14.78 -28.63
C GLU A 328 16.83 -14.51 -28.79
N ILE A 329 15.97 -15.53 -28.66
CA ILE A 329 14.51 -15.36 -28.73
C ILE A 329 14.02 -14.51 -27.54
N ILE A 330 14.34 -14.90 -26.31
CA ILE A 330 13.75 -14.29 -25.11
C ILE A 330 14.35 -12.93 -24.74
N SER A 331 15.48 -12.56 -25.35
CA SER A 331 16.22 -11.31 -25.07
C SER A 331 16.33 -10.38 -26.27
N ASN A 332 15.58 -10.63 -27.36
CA ASN A 332 15.69 -9.84 -28.59
C ASN A 332 15.41 -8.35 -28.31
N PRO A 333 16.42 -7.46 -28.43
CA PRO A 333 16.29 -6.06 -28.05
C PRO A 333 15.39 -5.25 -29.01
N GLU A 334 14.98 -5.81 -30.14
CA GLU A 334 14.03 -5.16 -31.07
C GLU A 334 12.57 -5.51 -30.76
N LEU A 335 12.33 -6.58 -30.01
CA LEU A 335 10.98 -7.10 -29.75
C LEU A 335 10.61 -7.01 -28.26
N VAL A 336 11.52 -7.40 -27.39
CA VAL A 336 11.26 -7.55 -25.96
C VAL A 336 11.20 -6.18 -25.28
N ARG A 337 10.20 -6.03 -24.42
CA ARG A 337 9.86 -4.79 -23.72
C ARG A 337 10.17 -4.95 -22.23
N ALA A 338 10.79 -3.93 -21.65
CA ALA A 338 10.87 -3.79 -20.20
C ALA A 338 9.88 -2.74 -19.74
N HIS A 339 9.25 -2.98 -18.59
CA HIS A 339 8.27 -2.10 -17.97
C HIS A 339 8.81 -1.52 -16.66
N SER A 340 8.15 -0.47 -16.16
CA SER A 340 8.49 0.09 -14.85
C SER A 340 8.18 -0.94 -13.75
N TYR A 341 8.85 -0.84 -12.60
CA TYR A 341 8.51 -1.73 -11.49
C TYR A 341 7.06 -1.55 -11.01
N SER A 342 6.49 -0.36 -11.19
CA SER A 342 5.10 -0.08 -10.84
C SER A 342 4.11 -0.74 -11.79
N ASP A 343 4.41 -0.86 -13.09
CA ASP A 343 3.58 -1.61 -14.04
C ASP A 343 3.37 -3.07 -13.62
N ILE A 344 4.34 -3.66 -12.91
CA ILE A 344 4.24 -5.04 -12.43
C ILE A 344 3.00 -5.24 -11.55
N LYS A 345 2.55 -4.22 -10.80
CA LYS A 345 1.30 -4.32 -10.03
C LYS A 345 0.11 -4.63 -10.96
N GLU A 346 0.02 -3.95 -12.08
CA GLU A 346 -1.07 -4.11 -13.06
C GLU A 346 -0.93 -5.40 -13.87
N ILE A 347 0.31 -5.84 -14.14
CA ILE A 347 0.56 -7.16 -14.75
C ILE A 347 0.09 -8.27 -13.80
N LEU A 348 0.44 -8.23 -12.51
CA LEU A 348 0.09 -9.30 -11.57
C LEU A 348 -1.42 -9.39 -11.31
N LYS A 349 -2.14 -8.27 -11.29
CA LYS A 349 -3.62 -8.28 -11.22
C LYS A 349 -4.27 -9.04 -12.38
N GLN A 350 -3.59 -9.18 -13.51
CA GLN A 350 -4.09 -9.94 -14.67
C GLN A 350 -3.48 -11.35 -14.74
N ALA A 351 -2.18 -11.45 -14.51
CA ALA A 351 -1.40 -12.66 -14.74
C ALA A 351 -1.55 -13.69 -13.61
N ASP A 352 -1.70 -13.21 -12.38
CA ASP A 352 -1.90 -14.03 -11.18
C ASP A 352 -3.37 -13.99 -10.71
N VAL A 353 -4.33 -13.69 -11.60
CA VAL A 353 -5.77 -13.65 -11.26
C VAL A 353 -6.26 -14.98 -10.69
N ASN A 354 -7.05 -14.95 -9.61
CA ASN A 354 -7.64 -16.17 -9.04
C ASN A 354 -8.67 -16.76 -10.03
N PRO A 355 -8.50 -18.01 -10.50
CA PRO A 355 -9.44 -18.62 -11.43
C PRO A 355 -10.87 -18.78 -10.91
N GLU A 356 -11.05 -18.81 -9.58
CA GLU A 356 -12.36 -18.94 -8.95
C GLU A 356 -13.06 -17.60 -8.70
N ASN A 357 -12.35 -16.47 -8.82
CA ASN A 357 -12.88 -15.12 -8.63
C ASN A 357 -11.95 -14.07 -9.26
N SER A 358 -12.39 -13.42 -10.35
CA SER A 358 -11.62 -12.43 -11.09
C SER A 358 -11.22 -11.20 -10.27
N ASN A 359 -11.89 -10.89 -9.16
CA ASN A 359 -11.59 -9.73 -8.30
C ASN A 359 -10.38 -9.99 -7.38
N GLN A 360 -9.84 -11.20 -7.42
CA GLN A 360 -8.76 -11.65 -6.56
C GLN A 360 -7.50 -12.01 -7.36
N VAL A 361 -6.35 -11.99 -6.67
CA VAL A 361 -5.11 -12.61 -7.11
C VAL A 361 -4.84 -13.87 -6.30
N TRP A 362 -4.17 -14.83 -6.93
CA TRP A 362 -3.67 -16.04 -6.30
C TRP A 362 -2.27 -15.82 -5.74
N LEU A 363 -2.10 -16.01 -4.43
CA LEU A 363 -0.85 -15.73 -3.74
C LEU A 363 0.11 -16.91 -3.81
N VAL A 364 1.29 -16.66 -4.38
CA VAL A 364 2.41 -17.60 -4.38
C VAL A 364 2.80 -17.93 -2.93
N TYR A 365 3.21 -19.18 -2.71
CA TYR A 365 3.58 -19.79 -1.41
C TYR A 365 2.43 -20.12 -0.47
N THR A 366 1.55 -19.18 -0.16
CA THR A 366 0.42 -19.41 0.76
C THR A 366 -0.76 -20.09 0.10
N GLU A 367 -0.83 -20.07 -1.24
CA GLU A 367 -1.84 -20.77 -2.04
C GLU A 367 -3.28 -20.39 -1.66
N GLN A 368 -3.48 -19.09 -1.46
CA GLN A 368 -4.76 -18.50 -1.09
C GLN A 368 -5.10 -17.33 -2.01
N ALA A 369 -6.39 -17.02 -2.11
CA ALA A 369 -6.85 -15.85 -2.83
C ALA A 369 -6.76 -14.58 -1.96
N ARG A 370 -6.64 -13.43 -2.62
CA ARG A 370 -6.64 -12.10 -1.98
C ARG A 370 -7.24 -11.08 -2.94
N SER A 371 -8.07 -10.18 -2.43
CA SER A 371 -8.64 -9.09 -3.24
C SER A 371 -7.55 -8.27 -3.93
N LYS A 372 -7.78 -7.88 -5.19
CA LYS A 372 -6.87 -7.04 -5.97
C LYS A 372 -6.58 -5.70 -5.31
N ILE A 373 -7.54 -5.14 -4.58
CA ILE A 373 -7.39 -3.84 -3.92
C ILE A 373 -6.67 -3.94 -2.56
N ASP A 374 -6.44 -5.16 -2.05
CA ASP A 374 -5.59 -5.41 -0.88
C ASP A 374 -4.07 -5.40 -1.20
N PHE A 375 -3.67 -4.66 -2.22
CA PHE A 375 -2.26 -4.44 -2.50
C PHE A 375 -1.63 -3.56 -1.41
N GLN A 376 -0.46 -3.94 -0.90
CA GLN A 376 0.24 -3.17 0.12
C GLN A 376 0.68 -1.79 -0.40
N THR A 377 0.13 -0.71 0.17
CA THR A 377 0.49 0.69 -0.13
C THR A 377 1.18 1.42 1.02
N THR A 378 1.13 0.85 2.23
CA THR A 378 1.73 1.42 3.45
C THR A 378 2.77 0.47 4.06
N SER A 379 3.33 0.83 5.21
CA SER A 379 4.26 0.00 5.97
C SER A 379 3.63 -1.31 6.47
N SER A 380 2.32 -1.31 6.76
CA SER A 380 1.59 -2.50 7.19
C SER A 380 1.37 -3.45 6.03
N ASN A 381 1.73 -4.72 6.22
CA ASN A 381 1.59 -5.78 5.21
C ASN A 381 0.55 -6.86 5.60
N ILE A 382 -0.04 -6.79 6.79
CA ILE A 382 -0.99 -7.79 7.29
C ILE A 382 -2.28 -7.73 6.49
N GLY A 383 -2.75 -8.88 6.00
CA GLY A 383 -3.94 -8.96 5.17
C GLY A 383 -3.75 -8.37 3.77
N LYS A 384 -2.53 -7.98 3.41
CA LYS A 384 -2.19 -7.40 2.11
C LYS A 384 -1.34 -8.36 1.29
N TRP A 385 -1.33 -8.15 -0.03
CA TRP A 385 -0.40 -8.80 -0.94
C TRP A 385 0.63 -7.82 -1.49
N ASN A 386 1.79 -8.34 -1.87
CA ASN A 386 2.88 -7.56 -2.46
C ASN A 386 3.54 -8.33 -3.61
N ARG A 387 4.46 -7.68 -4.30
CA ARG A 387 5.32 -8.27 -5.34
C ARG A 387 6.42 -9.09 -4.69
N GLU A 388 6.50 -10.36 -5.03
CA GLU A 388 7.58 -11.27 -4.67
C GLU A 388 8.51 -11.47 -5.86
N HIS A 389 9.81 -11.28 -5.66
CA HIS A 389 10.83 -11.65 -6.63
C HIS A 389 11.28 -13.09 -6.38
N THR A 390 10.91 -14.01 -7.26
CA THR A 390 11.30 -15.42 -7.13
C THR A 390 12.82 -15.58 -7.12
N PHE A 391 13.55 -14.74 -7.88
CA PHE A 391 14.97 -14.47 -7.67
C PHE A 391 15.14 -13.21 -6.79
N PRO A 392 15.50 -13.31 -5.50
CA PRO A 392 15.50 -12.17 -4.59
C PRO A 392 16.35 -11.00 -5.10
N ARG A 393 15.83 -9.77 -5.01
CA ARG A 393 16.55 -8.55 -5.48
C ARG A 393 17.97 -8.45 -4.93
N SER A 394 18.15 -8.73 -3.63
CA SER A 394 19.44 -8.67 -2.95
C SER A 394 20.44 -9.73 -3.43
N ARG A 395 19.95 -10.88 -3.90
CA ARG A 395 20.79 -11.90 -4.55
C ARG A 395 21.05 -11.58 -6.00
N GLY A 396 20.07 -11.06 -6.74
CA GLY A 396 20.19 -10.77 -8.16
C GLY A 396 21.00 -9.51 -8.48
N GLY A 397 21.26 -8.66 -7.48
CA GLY A 397 21.90 -7.37 -7.70
C GLY A 397 20.99 -6.39 -8.44
N PHE A 398 19.68 -6.48 -8.21
CA PHE A 398 18.67 -5.69 -8.92
C PHE A 398 18.56 -4.28 -8.33
N ASN A 399 18.88 -3.27 -9.13
CA ASN A 399 18.77 -1.86 -8.74
C ASN A 399 17.40 -1.28 -9.13
N ASN A 400 16.92 -0.28 -8.38
CA ASN A 400 15.76 0.54 -8.74
C ASN A 400 16.18 1.94 -9.22
N ILE A 401 15.27 2.61 -9.91
CA ILE A 401 15.41 4.00 -10.35
C ILE A 401 14.15 4.81 -9.99
N SER A 402 14.21 6.14 -10.07
CA SER A 402 13.05 6.99 -9.77
C SER A 402 11.84 6.74 -10.68
N ALA A 403 12.07 6.30 -11.93
CA ALA A 403 10.99 5.94 -12.85
C ALA A 403 10.21 4.69 -12.42
N ASP A 404 10.72 3.89 -11.48
CA ASP A 404 10.03 2.71 -10.96
C ASP A 404 8.87 3.06 -10.00
N SER A 405 8.74 4.34 -9.61
CA SER A 405 7.72 4.82 -8.69
C SER A 405 6.34 5.05 -9.33
N TYR A 406 6.25 5.00 -10.67
CA TYR A 406 5.02 5.28 -11.41
C TYR A 406 4.76 4.23 -12.47
N ALA A 407 3.49 3.86 -12.65
CA ALA A 407 3.08 2.97 -13.74
C ALA A 407 3.02 3.80 -15.03
N ASP A 408 3.69 3.31 -16.08
CA ASP A 408 3.73 3.97 -17.39
C ASP A 408 2.62 3.42 -18.31
N GLY A 409 2.12 2.22 -18.00
CA GLY A 409 1.11 1.50 -18.79
C GLY A 409 1.70 0.70 -19.95
N ILE A 410 0.92 -0.25 -20.47
CA ILE A 410 1.40 -1.27 -21.44
C ILE A 410 2.00 -0.70 -22.74
N ASP A 411 1.54 0.48 -23.17
CA ASP A 411 1.99 1.14 -24.40
C ASP A 411 3.31 1.92 -24.21
N GLN A 412 3.76 2.11 -22.98
CA GLN A 412 5.03 2.77 -22.65
C GLN A 412 6.00 1.72 -22.10
N TYR A 413 7.15 1.58 -22.76
CA TYR A 413 8.13 0.57 -22.40
C TYR A 413 9.54 1.01 -22.78
N TRP A 414 10.52 0.31 -22.20
CA TRP A 414 11.93 0.50 -22.51
C TRP A 414 12.48 -0.64 -23.36
N GLN A 415 13.47 -0.31 -24.16
CA GLN A 415 14.31 -1.30 -24.80
C GLN A 415 15.11 -2.05 -23.74
N THR A 416 15.14 -3.38 -23.82
CA THR A 416 15.91 -4.22 -22.90
C THR A 416 16.92 -5.09 -23.65
N SER A 417 17.86 -5.68 -22.91
CA SER A 417 18.86 -6.61 -23.44
C SER A 417 19.20 -7.67 -22.41
N ILE A 418 19.96 -8.68 -22.81
CA ILE A 418 20.45 -9.74 -21.94
C ILE A 418 21.39 -9.23 -20.83
N ASP A 419 22.08 -8.11 -21.02
CA ASP A 419 23.04 -7.57 -20.04
C ASP A 419 22.41 -6.58 -19.04
N SER A 420 21.08 -6.37 -19.08
CA SER A 420 20.40 -5.42 -18.19
C SER A 420 19.82 -6.10 -16.94
N LEU A 421 20.65 -6.33 -15.92
CA LEU A 421 20.18 -6.79 -14.61
C LEU A 421 19.19 -5.82 -13.94
N ARG A 422 19.21 -4.54 -14.32
CA ARG A 422 18.19 -3.57 -13.91
C ARG A 422 16.80 -3.96 -14.43
N HIS A 423 16.69 -4.53 -15.62
CA HIS A 423 15.39 -4.93 -16.17
C HIS A 423 14.89 -6.24 -15.55
N ALA A 424 15.77 -7.08 -15.00
CA ALA A 424 15.34 -8.22 -14.17
C ALA A 424 14.57 -7.78 -12.90
N ASN A 425 14.78 -6.55 -12.43
CA ASN A 425 14.01 -5.97 -11.31
C ASN A 425 12.51 -5.86 -11.62
N SER A 426 12.13 -5.75 -12.89
CA SER A 426 10.76 -5.57 -13.37
C SER A 426 10.46 -6.54 -14.52
N ASP A 427 11.00 -7.76 -14.45
CA ASP A 427 10.62 -8.84 -15.35
C ASP A 427 9.53 -9.67 -14.69
N ALA A 428 8.29 -9.50 -15.15
CA ALA A 428 7.12 -10.14 -14.60
C ALA A 428 7.19 -11.67 -14.65
N HIS A 429 7.99 -12.29 -15.54
CA HIS A 429 8.20 -13.74 -15.49
C HIS A 429 8.81 -14.19 -14.16
N GLY A 430 9.63 -13.33 -13.53
CA GLY A 430 10.27 -13.57 -12.24
C GLY A 430 9.58 -12.95 -11.03
N ILE A 431 8.40 -12.35 -11.19
CA ILE A 431 7.68 -11.67 -10.11
C ILE A 431 6.28 -12.27 -9.95
N ARG A 432 5.82 -12.44 -8.70
CA ARG A 432 4.52 -13.03 -8.34
C ARG A 432 3.78 -12.19 -7.31
N ALA A 433 2.46 -12.30 -7.24
CA ALA A 433 1.69 -11.84 -6.10
C ALA A 433 1.94 -12.78 -4.91
N SER A 434 2.28 -12.25 -3.74
CA SER A 434 2.55 -13.01 -2.51
C SER A 434 1.87 -12.38 -1.32
N ASP A 435 1.50 -13.18 -0.33
CA ASP A 435 1.09 -12.70 0.99
C ASP A 435 2.22 -11.86 1.63
N GLY A 436 1.89 -10.69 2.17
CA GLY A 436 2.87 -9.72 2.68
C GLY A 436 3.78 -10.26 3.79
N PRO A 437 3.22 -10.84 4.88
CA PRO A 437 3.99 -11.50 5.92
C PRO A 437 4.84 -12.66 5.41
N GLU A 438 4.30 -13.51 4.53
CA GLU A 438 5.06 -14.65 3.99
C GLU A 438 6.20 -14.19 3.10
N ASN A 439 5.99 -13.17 2.27
CA ASN A 439 7.04 -12.55 1.46
C ASN A 439 8.22 -12.05 2.34
N SER A 440 7.88 -11.40 3.46
CA SER A 440 8.86 -10.91 4.44
C SER A 440 9.61 -12.07 5.11
N SER A 441 8.91 -13.15 5.46
CA SER A 441 9.47 -14.36 6.07
C SER A 441 10.37 -15.17 5.12
N ARG A 442 10.02 -15.23 3.84
CA ARG A 442 10.83 -15.82 2.78
C ARG A 442 12.17 -15.10 2.67
N GLY A 443 12.15 -13.76 2.74
CA GLY A 443 13.34 -12.93 2.70
C GLY A 443 14.15 -13.17 1.41
N ASN A 444 15.43 -13.50 1.55
CA ASN A 444 16.29 -13.84 0.41
C ASN A 444 16.74 -15.31 0.45
N LYS A 445 15.98 -16.22 1.06
CA LYS A 445 16.40 -17.62 1.18
C LYS A 445 16.51 -18.30 -0.20
N HIS A 446 17.42 -19.26 -0.29
CA HIS A 446 17.53 -20.18 -1.42
C HIS A 446 16.32 -21.10 -1.48
N TYR A 447 15.98 -21.61 -2.67
CA TYR A 447 14.99 -22.68 -2.76
C TYR A 447 15.63 -24.00 -2.30
N GLY A 448 14.93 -24.73 -1.43
CA GLY A 448 15.47 -25.86 -0.65
C GLY A 448 15.84 -25.49 0.78
N ASP A 449 16.30 -24.25 1.02
CA ASP A 449 16.34 -23.66 2.37
C ASP A 449 14.95 -23.10 2.73
N TYR A 450 14.32 -22.41 1.76
CA TYR A 450 12.91 -22.10 1.76
C TYR A 450 12.12 -23.19 1.02
N ASN A 451 11.08 -23.70 1.67
CA ASN A 451 10.20 -24.76 1.15
C ASN A 451 8.72 -24.36 1.17
N GLY A 452 8.43 -23.07 1.41
CA GLY A 452 7.09 -22.54 1.62
C GLY A 452 6.63 -22.58 3.09
N PRO A 453 5.48 -21.93 3.38
CA PRO A 453 4.90 -21.89 4.72
C PRO A 453 4.35 -23.25 5.16
N THR A 454 4.09 -23.41 6.45
CA THR A 454 3.48 -24.63 6.97
C THR A 454 2.05 -24.79 6.43
N GLY A 455 1.74 -25.96 5.88
CA GLY A 455 0.39 -26.28 5.43
C GLY A 455 0.14 -26.04 3.93
N ASN A 456 1.12 -25.53 3.19
CA ASN A 456 1.03 -25.46 1.74
C ASN A 456 1.02 -26.85 1.08
N LEU A 457 0.44 -26.91 -0.11
CA LEU A 457 0.27 -28.09 -0.96
C LEU A 457 1.38 -28.23 -1.99
N ASN A 458 2.30 -27.27 -2.05
CA ASN A 458 3.49 -27.26 -2.90
C ASN A 458 3.22 -26.99 -4.41
N SER A 459 2.07 -26.42 -4.74
CA SER A 459 1.64 -26.04 -6.10
C SER A 459 2.39 -24.87 -6.72
N PHE A 460 3.29 -24.23 -5.97
CA PHE A 460 4.12 -23.13 -6.47
C PHE A 460 5.51 -23.58 -6.93
N LYS A 461 5.88 -24.83 -6.69
CA LYS A 461 7.28 -25.28 -6.75
C LYS A 461 7.83 -25.27 -8.17
N GLY A 462 7.07 -25.81 -9.11
CA GLY A 462 7.42 -25.83 -10.53
C GLY A 462 7.37 -24.42 -11.11
N ASP A 463 6.38 -23.66 -10.68
CA ASP A 463 6.19 -22.26 -11.01
C ASP A 463 7.41 -21.38 -10.71
N VAL A 464 7.90 -21.44 -9.48
CA VAL A 464 9.09 -20.67 -9.10
C VAL A 464 10.37 -21.25 -9.71
N ALA A 465 10.43 -22.57 -9.93
CA ALA A 465 11.56 -23.21 -10.60
C ALA A 465 11.72 -22.70 -12.03
N ARG A 466 10.65 -22.74 -12.85
CA ARG A 466 10.66 -22.22 -14.22
C ARG A 466 10.86 -20.71 -14.27
N SER A 467 10.40 -19.97 -13.26
CA SER A 467 10.64 -18.52 -13.16
C SER A 467 12.13 -18.20 -12.98
N VAL A 468 12.84 -18.86 -12.06
CA VAL A 468 14.26 -18.55 -11.81
C VAL A 468 15.21 -19.14 -12.86
N LEU A 469 14.87 -20.30 -13.43
CA LEU A 469 15.59 -20.86 -14.58
C LEU A 469 15.43 -19.97 -15.82
N PHE A 470 14.25 -19.38 -16.02
CA PHE A 470 14.05 -18.39 -17.08
C PHE A 470 14.94 -17.16 -16.88
N LEU A 471 15.01 -16.61 -15.66
CA LEU A 471 15.82 -15.44 -15.40
C LEU A 471 17.33 -15.68 -15.63
N SER A 472 17.84 -16.88 -15.30
CA SER A 472 19.25 -17.24 -15.57
C SER A 472 19.57 -17.41 -17.06
N LEU A 473 18.57 -17.76 -17.87
CA LEU A 473 18.69 -17.71 -19.33
C LEU A 473 18.58 -16.28 -19.86
N ARG A 474 17.61 -15.52 -19.36
CA ARG A 474 17.24 -14.19 -19.85
C ARG A 474 18.28 -13.13 -19.55
N TYR A 475 19.03 -13.23 -18.45
CA TYR A 475 19.98 -12.20 -18.05
C TYR A 475 21.38 -12.75 -17.79
N ASN A 476 22.38 -12.17 -18.46
CA ASN A 476 23.77 -12.43 -18.14
C ASN A 476 24.07 -11.91 -16.73
N GLY A 477 24.77 -12.71 -15.94
CA GLY A 477 25.08 -12.41 -14.54
C GLY A 477 24.11 -13.03 -13.54
N LEU A 478 23.07 -13.73 -13.99
CA LEU A 478 22.24 -14.61 -13.16
C LEU A 478 22.55 -16.08 -13.46
N ASP A 479 22.65 -16.88 -12.41
CA ASP A 479 22.93 -18.32 -12.52
C ASP A 479 22.21 -19.11 -11.42
N ILE A 480 21.86 -20.35 -11.73
CA ILE A 480 21.30 -21.32 -10.78
C ILE A 480 22.33 -22.41 -10.57
N VAL A 481 22.83 -22.56 -9.34
CA VAL A 481 23.95 -23.45 -9.00
C VAL A 481 23.57 -24.44 -7.92
N ASP A 482 24.33 -25.53 -7.81
CA ASP A 482 24.19 -26.49 -6.72
C ASP A 482 24.52 -25.84 -5.36
N GLY A 483 23.73 -26.17 -4.33
CA GLY A 483 23.87 -25.67 -2.97
C GLY A 483 23.31 -24.27 -2.74
N PHE A 484 23.79 -23.61 -1.68
CA PHE A 484 23.28 -22.33 -1.18
C PHE A 484 24.39 -21.26 -1.26
N PRO A 485 24.63 -20.65 -2.44
CA PRO A 485 25.74 -19.72 -2.65
C PRO A 485 25.52 -18.36 -1.98
N ASP A 486 26.60 -17.77 -1.46
CA ASP A 486 26.61 -16.38 -0.97
C ASP A 486 26.96 -15.34 -2.05
N THR A 487 27.17 -15.78 -3.29
CA THR A 487 27.56 -14.92 -4.42
C THR A 487 26.36 -14.17 -5.00
N VAL A 488 26.45 -12.84 -5.10
CA VAL A 488 25.48 -12.04 -5.87
C VAL A 488 25.49 -12.51 -7.33
N GLY A 489 24.30 -12.69 -7.90
CA GLY A 489 24.06 -13.28 -9.21
C GLY A 489 23.78 -14.78 -9.16
N GLN A 490 23.95 -15.45 -8.02
CA GLN A 490 23.72 -16.89 -7.90
C GLN A 490 22.55 -17.20 -6.96
N LEU A 491 21.66 -18.07 -7.42
CA LEU A 491 20.62 -18.71 -6.62
C LEU A 491 20.82 -20.22 -6.65
N GLY A 492 20.25 -20.92 -5.69
CA GLY A 492 20.30 -22.36 -5.61
C GLY A 492 19.13 -22.85 -4.78
N ASP A 493 18.98 -24.15 -4.56
CA ASP A 493 19.84 -25.24 -5.08
C ASP A 493 19.34 -25.74 -6.45
N LEU A 494 20.23 -25.87 -7.44
CA LEU A 494 19.87 -26.31 -8.80
C LEU A 494 19.16 -27.67 -8.81
N GLN A 495 19.65 -28.67 -8.07
CA GLN A 495 19.00 -29.98 -8.01
C GLN A 495 17.58 -29.90 -7.44
N THR A 496 17.40 -29.10 -6.40
CA THR A 496 16.08 -28.83 -5.81
C THR A 496 15.15 -28.17 -6.82
N ILE A 497 15.63 -27.15 -7.53
CA ILE A 497 14.86 -26.42 -8.54
C ILE A 497 14.45 -27.33 -9.70
N LEU A 498 15.37 -28.16 -10.22
CA LEU A 498 15.05 -29.13 -11.27
C LEU A 498 14.04 -30.19 -10.79
N SER A 499 14.19 -30.69 -9.56
CA SER A 499 13.22 -31.62 -8.96
C SER A 499 11.83 -30.98 -8.80
N TRP A 500 11.77 -29.71 -8.41
CA TRP A 500 10.52 -28.97 -8.28
C TRP A 500 9.82 -28.78 -9.63
N ASN A 501 10.57 -28.46 -10.69
CA ASN A 501 10.03 -28.41 -12.04
C ASN A 501 9.38 -29.73 -12.50
N GLU A 502 9.95 -30.88 -12.11
CA GLU A 502 9.40 -32.19 -12.47
C GLU A 502 8.17 -32.60 -11.63
N LEU A 503 8.19 -32.27 -10.33
CA LEU A 503 7.13 -32.66 -9.40
C LEU A 503 5.86 -31.83 -9.53
N ASP A 504 5.98 -30.63 -10.08
CA ASP A 504 4.90 -29.65 -10.25
C ASP A 504 4.87 -29.19 -11.72
N PRO A 505 4.17 -29.95 -12.59
CA PRO A 505 4.16 -29.72 -14.03
C PRO A 505 3.41 -28.44 -14.39
N VAL A 506 3.71 -27.90 -15.58
CA VAL A 506 3.02 -26.73 -16.13
C VAL A 506 1.51 -26.97 -16.21
N ASP A 507 0.73 -26.10 -15.57
CA ASP A 507 -0.72 -26.11 -15.60
C ASP A 507 -1.29 -24.94 -16.44
N ASP A 508 -2.61 -24.88 -16.54
CA ASP A 508 -3.30 -23.84 -17.29
C ASP A 508 -3.21 -22.45 -16.63
N PHE A 509 -3.05 -22.38 -15.30
CA PHE A 509 -2.82 -21.12 -14.59
C PHE A 509 -1.49 -20.49 -15.05
N GLU A 510 -0.42 -21.29 -15.09
CA GLU A 510 0.90 -20.84 -15.51
C GLU A 510 0.96 -20.47 -17.00
N LYS A 511 0.25 -21.21 -17.86
CA LYS A 511 0.11 -20.86 -19.28
C LYS A 511 -0.64 -19.54 -19.46
N ASN A 512 -1.72 -19.31 -18.71
CA ASN A 512 -2.45 -18.05 -18.75
C ASN A 512 -1.53 -16.90 -18.33
N ARG A 513 -0.80 -17.07 -17.23
CA ARG A 513 0.20 -16.10 -16.77
C ARG A 513 1.23 -15.78 -17.86
N ASN A 514 1.78 -16.80 -18.53
CA ASN A 514 2.73 -16.62 -19.64
C ASN A 514 2.09 -15.84 -20.82
N ASN A 515 0.80 -16.05 -21.11
CA ASN A 515 0.05 -15.31 -22.15
C ASN A 515 -0.11 -13.83 -21.79
N ILE A 516 -0.49 -13.53 -20.55
CA ILE A 516 -0.62 -12.15 -20.08
C ILE A 516 0.73 -11.44 -20.10
N ILE A 517 1.78 -12.06 -19.56
CA ILE A 517 3.11 -11.43 -19.54
C ILE A 517 3.63 -11.22 -20.96
N TYR A 518 3.36 -12.12 -21.90
CA TYR A 518 3.72 -11.92 -23.30
C TYR A 518 3.06 -10.68 -23.92
N ASN A 519 1.80 -10.38 -23.60
CA ASN A 519 1.15 -9.17 -24.09
C ASN A 519 1.86 -7.88 -23.63
N TRP A 520 2.42 -7.89 -22.43
CA TRP A 520 3.18 -6.76 -21.87
C TRP A 520 4.62 -6.74 -22.39
N GLN A 521 5.39 -7.79 -22.11
CA GLN A 521 6.84 -7.83 -22.32
C GLN A 521 7.27 -8.33 -23.69
N ASN A 522 6.35 -8.88 -24.49
CA ASN A 522 6.60 -9.41 -25.83
C ASN A 522 7.70 -10.49 -25.88
N ASN A 523 7.91 -11.19 -24.76
CA ASN A 523 8.67 -12.43 -24.67
C ASN A 523 7.92 -13.46 -23.82
N ARG A 524 8.11 -14.73 -24.19
CA ARG A 524 7.56 -15.90 -23.52
C ARG A 524 8.60 -16.54 -22.60
N ASN A 525 8.16 -17.19 -21.54
CA ASN A 525 8.98 -18.17 -20.85
C ASN A 525 8.92 -19.52 -21.60
N PRO A 526 9.99 -19.94 -22.30
CA PRO A 526 10.00 -21.19 -23.07
C PRO A 526 9.94 -22.43 -22.19
N LEU A 527 10.28 -22.33 -20.90
CA LEU A 527 10.21 -23.45 -19.98
C LEU A 527 8.76 -23.79 -19.59
N ILE A 528 7.83 -22.86 -19.82
CA ILE A 528 6.38 -23.06 -19.70
C ILE A 528 5.82 -23.63 -21.01
N ASP A 529 6.26 -23.07 -22.14
CA ASP A 529 5.75 -23.46 -23.47
C ASP A 529 6.25 -24.82 -23.94
N LEU A 530 7.50 -25.15 -23.61
CA LEU A 530 8.23 -26.35 -24.02
C LEU A 530 8.86 -26.99 -22.78
N PRO A 531 8.09 -27.55 -21.82
CA PRO A 531 8.63 -27.96 -20.51
C PRO A 531 9.76 -28.97 -20.58
N GLU A 532 9.75 -29.84 -21.59
CA GLU A 532 10.80 -30.82 -21.89
C GLU A 532 12.17 -30.18 -22.15
N ILE A 533 12.22 -28.91 -22.59
CA ILE A 533 13.48 -28.22 -22.91
C ILE A 533 14.38 -28.05 -21.68
N VAL A 534 13.81 -28.07 -20.46
CA VAL A 534 14.58 -28.04 -19.21
C VAL A 534 15.59 -29.20 -19.17
N ASN A 535 15.18 -30.39 -19.62
CA ASN A 535 16.02 -31.59 -19.66
C ASN A 535 17.16 -31.47 -20.70
N TYR A 536 16.94 -30.72 -21.78
CA TYR A 536 17.96 -30.47 -22.82
C TYR A 536 19.00 -29.41 -22.40
N ILE A 537 18.72 -28.62 -21.38
CA ILE A 537 19.61 -27.57 -20.89
C ILE A 537 20.37 -28.03 -19.63
N TRP A 538 19.68 -28.62 -18.66
CA TRP A 538 20.25 -28.99 -17.36
C TRP A 538 20.17 -30.48 -17.02
N GLY A 539 19.48 -31.28 -17.83
CA GLY A 539 19.18 -32.68 -17.54
C GLY A 539 19.98 -33.69 -18.36
N GLU A 540 19.44 -34.91 -18.40
CA GLU A 540 20.02 -36.08 -19.07
C GLU A 540 20.07 -35.93 -20.60
N ASN A 541 19.21 -35.10 -21.19
CA ASN A 541 19.16 -34.86 -22.64
C ASN A 541 20.14 -33.76 -23.11
N TYR A 542 21.00 -33.24 -22.21
CA TYR A 542 21.98 -32.24 -22.61
C TYR A 542 22.90 -32.75 -23.73
N GLY A 543 22.95 -32.00 -24.83
CA GLY A 543 23.70 -32.35 -26.03
C GLY A 543 22.95 -33.23 -27.04
N GLU A 544 21.73 -33.66 -26.73
CA GLU A 544 20.81 -34.23 -27.71
C GLU A 544 20.18 -33.15 -28.60
N VAL A 545 19.76 -33.53 -29.80
CA VAL A 545 19.19 -32.60 -30.79
C VAL A 545 17.72 -32.33 -30.46
N TRP A 546 17.37 -31.06 -30.30
CA TRP A 546 15.99 -30.62 -30.05
C TRP A 546 15.15 -30.59 -31.33
N PHE A 547 13.93 -31.09 -31.23
CA PHE A 547 12.87 -30.88 -32.21
C PHE A 547 11.57 -30.58 -31.47
N ASP A 548 10.96 -29.44 -31.81
CA ASP A 548 9.61 -29.07 -31.41
C ASP A 548 8.62 -30.04 -32.08
N ASN A 549 7.88 -30.80 -31.28
CA ASN A 549 7.03 -31.91 -31.74
C ASN A 549 5.56 -31.50 -31.91
#